data_AF-A0A352VSC0-F1
#
_entry.id   AF-A0A352VSC0-F1
#
_cell.length_a   1.000
_cell.length_b   1.000
_cell.length_c   1.000
_cell.angle_alpha   90.00
_cell.angle_beta   90.00
_cell.angle_gamma   90.00
#
_symmetry.space_group_name_H-M   'P 1'
#
loop_
_entity.id
_entity.type
_entity.pdbx_description
1 polymer ?
#
loop_
_entity_poly.entity_id
_entity_poly.type
_entity_poly.pdbx_seq_one_letter_code
_entity_poly.pdbx_strand_id
1 'polypeptide(L)'
;MLALPEALIVNCTGLGSKELFGDDELIPIKGQLTVLLPQPEVDYLIGASGLSMIPRQDGILLGQTWERGESSLEPNATEAQRVMDGLTQFFADME
;
A
#
# COMPACT_ATOMS: atom_id res chain seq x y z
N MET A 1 1.01 30.56 10.52
CA MET A 1 -0.39 30.08 10.43
C MET A 1 -1.44 31.17 10.67
N LEU A 2 -1.14 32.27 11.37
CA LEU A 2 -2.10 33.34 11.71
C LEU A 2 -2.39 34.37 10.58
N ALA A 3 -2.36 33.99 9.30
CA ALA A 3 -2.45 34.94 8.18
C ALA A 3 -3.42 34.56 7.05
N LEU A 4 -4.15 33.46 7.19
CA LEU A 4 -5.10 33.03 6.16
C LEU A 4 -6.46 33.74 6.36
N PRO A 5 -7.07 34.29 5.29
CA PRO A 5 -8.37 34.97 5.36
C PRO A 5 -9.54 34.00 5.60
N GLU A 6 -9.35 32.70 5.41
CA GLU A 6 -10.38 31.68 5.60
C GLU A 6 -10.75 31.52 7.08
N ALA A 7 -12.05 31.51 7.37
CA ALA A 7 -12.57 31.36 8.74
C ALA A 7 -12.45 29.94 9.31
N LEU A 8 -12.25 28.93 8.46
CA LEU A 8 -12.11 27.53 8.83
C LEU A 8 -11.14 26.83 7.88
N ILE A 9 -10.26 26.00 8.43
CA ILE A 9 -9.35 25.14 7.68
C ILE A 9 -9.57 23.70 8.14
N VAL A 10 -9.77 22.79 7.20
CA VAL A 10 -9.82 21.35 7.45
C VAL A 10 -8.51 20.74 6.94
N ASN A 11 -7.65 20.30 7.86
CA ASN A 11 -6.38 19.66 7.49
C ASN A 11 -6.61 18.17 7.15
N CYS A 12 -6.46 17.81 5.87
CA CYS A 12 -6.52 16.42 5.38
C CYS A 12 -5.24 16.00 4.63
N THR A 13 -4.09 16.54 5.04
CA THR A 13 -2.81 16.36 4.32
C THR A 13 -2.10 15.03 4.61
N GLY A 14 -2.70 14.16 5.44
CA GLY A 14 -2.16 12.84 5.76
C GLY A 14 -0.74 12.92 6.33
N LEU A 15 0.18 12.10 5.82
CA LEU A 15 1.59 12.08 6.25
C LEU A 15 2.28 13.45 6.10
N GLY A 16 1.81 14.31 5.19
CA GLY A 16 2.32 15.68 5.02
C GLY A 16 2.08 16.60 6.22
N SER A 17 1.17 16.24 7.14
CA SER A 17 0.97 17.00 8.39
C SER A 17 2.21 17.03 9.28
N LYS A 18 3.09 16.03 9.16
CA LYS A 18 4.39 16.02 9.84
C LYS A 18 5.19 17.28 9.52
N GLU A 19 5.36 17.58 8.23
CA GLU A 19 6.13 18.74 7.76
C GLU A 19 5.37 20.05 8.01
N LEU A 20 4.05 20.06 7.74
CA LEU A 20 3.25 21.29 7.79
C LEU A 20 2.97 21.78 9.22
N PHE A 21 2.85 20.87 10.18
CA PHE A 21 2.41 21.19 11.54
C PHE A 21 3.35 20.68 12.64
N GLY A 22 4.48 20.04 12.29
CA GLY A 22 5.42 19.49 13.25
C GLY A 22 4.88 18.27 14.01
N ASP A 23 4.03 17.46 13.36
CA ASP A 23 3.47 16.25 13.96
C ASP A 23 4.47 15.09 13.86
N ASP A 24 5.31 14.95 14.89
CA ASP A 24 6.35 13.92 14.97
C ASP A 24 5.84 12.52 15.30
N GLU A 25 4.57 12.37 15.72
CA GLU A 25 3.94 11.05 15.93
C GLU A 25 3.64 10.35 14.60
N LEU A 26 3.51 11.11 13.51
CA LEU A 26 3.35 10.57 12.17
C LEU A 26 4.66 9.96 11.65
N ILE A 27 4.57 8.68 11.28
CA ILE A 27 5.65 7.90 10.67
C ILE A 27 5.15 7.24 9.38
N PRO A 28 5.98 7.18 8.32
CA PRO A 28 5.62 6.45 7.12
C PRO A 28 5.61 4.94 7.41
N ILE A 29 4.67 4.23 6.78
CA ILE A 29 4.73 2.78 6.63
C ILE A 29 4.59 2.55 5.13
N LYS A 30 5.70 2.22 4.48
CA LYS A 30 5.70 2.00 3.04
C LYS A 30 4.99 0.68 2.74
N GLY A 31 3.99 0.78 1.88
CA GLY A 31 3.33 -0.35 1.24
C GLY A 31 3.66 -0.36 -0.25
N GLN A 32 3.92 -1.54 -0.77
CA GLN A 32 4.23 -1.80 -2.17
C GLN A 32 3.26 -2.82 -2.74
N LEU A 33 2.95 -2.66 -4.03
CA LEU A 33 2.09 -3.55 -4.78
C LEU A 33 2.78 -3.98 -6.07
N THR A 34 2.64 -5.25 -6.43
CA THR A 34 2.88 -5.74 -7.79
C THR A 34 1.54 -5.74 -8.52
N VAL A 35 1.47 -5.16 -9.72
CA VAL A 35 0.22 -5.03 -10.48
C VAL A 35 0.27 -5.95 -11.68
N LEU A 36 -0.61 -6.97 -11.70
CA LEU A 36 -0.83 -7.81 -12.86
C LEU A 36 -1.90 -7.21 -13.78
N LEU A 37 -1.94 -7.66 -15.03
CA LEU A 37 -3.03 -7.32 -15.95
C LEU A 37 -4.40 -7.79 -15.39
N PRO A 38 -5.49 -7.10 -15.73
CA PRO A 38 -6.84 -7.52 -15.33
C PRO A 38 -7.15 -8.94 -15.82
N GLN A 39 -7.79 -9.74 -14.97
CA GLN A 39 -8.32 -11.07 -15.30
C GLN A 39 -9.79 -11.09 -14.86
N PRO A 40 -10.76 -10.88 -15.78
CA PRO A 40 -12.18 -10.81 -15.45
C PRO A 40 -12.76 -12.04 -14.73
N GLU A 41 -12.11 -13.19 -14.88
CA GLU A 41 -12.44 -14.44 -14.21
C GLU A 41 -12.05 -14.47 -12.72
N VAL A 42 -11.16 -13.57 -12.28
CA VAL A 42 -10.77 -13.44 -10.87
C VAL A 42 -11.68 -12.41 -10.20
N ASP A 43 -12.75 -12.88 -9.57
CA ASP A 43 -13.80 -12.07 -8.94
C ASP A 43 -13.78 -12.14 -7.40
N TYR A 44 -12.70 -12.66 -6.82
CA TYR A 44 -12.53 -12.86 -5.38
C TYR A 44 -11.27 -12.20 -4.84
N LEU A 45 -11.28 -11.96 -3.52
CA LEU A 45 -10.16 -11.40 -2.77
C LEU A 45 -9.44 -12.51 -2.01
N ILE A 46 -8.12 -12.43 -1.92
CA ILE A 46 -7.32 -13.22 -0.98
C ILE A 46 -6.70 -12.28 0.05
N GLY A 47 -6.75 -12.69 1.31
CA GLY A 47 -6.00 -12.09 2.42
C GLY A 47 -5.49 -13.20 3.33
N ALA A 48 -4.20 -13.51 3.28
CA ALA A 48 -3.61 -14.62 4.01
C ALA A 48 -2.18 -14.29 4.47
N SER A 49 -1.89 -14.44 5.76
CA SER A 49 -0.52 -14.39 6.31
C SER A 49 0.35 -13.22 5.83
N GLY A 50 -0.22 -12.01 5.76
CA GLY A 50 0.50 -10.82 5.30
C GLY A 50 0.55 -10.65 3.77
N LEU A 51 -0.17 -11.48 3.03
CA LEU A 51 -0.31 -11.43 1.58
C LEU A 51 -1.75 -11.08 1.20
N SER A 52 -1.92 -10.44 0.05
CA SER A 52 -3.22 -10.08 -0.51
C SER A 52 -3.22 -10.15 -2.02
N MET A 53 -4.33 -10.61 -2.60
CA MET A 53 -4.65 -10.47 -4.01
C MET A 53 -5.99 -9.75 -4.15
N ILE A 54 -5.98 -8.62 -4.87
CA ILE A 54 -7.15 -7.74 -4.99
C ILE A 54 -7.41 -7.44 -6.47
N PRO A 55 -8.41 -8.09 -7.12
CA PRO A 55 -8.79 -7.75 -8.48
C PRO A 55 -9.47 -6.38 -8.53
N ARG A 56 -9.15 -5.62 -9.58
CA ARG A 56 -9.74 -4.34 -9.95
C ARG A 56 -10.00 -4.32 -11.45
N GLN A 57 -10.74 -3.31 -11.90
CA GLN A 57 -11.01 -3.11 -13.33
C GLN A 57 -9.72 -2.86 -14.14
N ASP A 58 -8.69 -2.28 -13.51
CA ASP A 58 -7.44 -1.87 -14.14
C ASP A 58 -6.24 -2.79 -13.84
N GLY A 59 -6.45 -3.86 -13.07
CA GLY A 59 -5.40 -4.86 -12.80
C GLY A 59 -5.71 -5.71 -11.57
N ILE A 60 -4.81 -6.61 -11.23
CA ILE A 60 -4.86 -7.35 -9.96
C ILE A 60 -3.70 -6.87 -9.11
N LEU A 61 -4.01 -6.33 -7.93
CA LEU A 61 -3.00 -5.88 -6.98
C LEU A 61 -2.55 -7.05 -6.12
N LEU A 62 -1.25 -7.30 -6.14
CA LEU A 62 -0.61 -8.26 -5.25
C LEU A 62 0.16 -7.50 -4.18
N GLY A 63 -0.08 -7.87 -2.93
CA GLY A 63 0.50 -7.25 -1.75
C GLY A 63 0.54 -8.24 -0.59
N GLN A 64 0.66 -7.81 0.66
CA GLN A 64 1.05 -6.46 1.07
C GLN A 64 2.47 -6.46 1.63
N THR A 65 3.03 -5.27 1.72
CA THR A 65 4.30 -4.99 2.39
C THR A 65 4.06 -3.89 3.42
N TRP A 66 4.81 -3.91 4.51
CA TRP A 66 4.71 -2.90 5.57
C TRP A 66 6.11 -2.58 6.09
N GLU A 67 6.77 -1.62 5.44
CA GLU A 67 8.11 -1.17 5.81
C GLU A 67 8.01 0.10 6.67
N ARG A 68 8.01 -0.10 7.99
CA ARG A 68 7.86 1.00 8.97
C ARG A 68 9.08 1.92 8.95
N GLY A 69 8.84 3.23 8.85
CA GLY A 69 9.87 4.27 8.81
C GLY A 69 10.52 4.46 7.44
N GLU A 70 10.22 3.60 6.47
CA GLU A 70 10.75 3.71 5.12
C GLU A 70 9.97 4.78 4.32
N SER A 71 10.70 5.72 3.74
CA SER A 71 10.15 6.87 2.99
C SER A 71 10.47 6.82 1.50
N SER A 72 11.37 5.92 1.08
CA SER A 72 11.75 5.73 -0.31
C SER A 72 10.56 5.28 -1.16
N LEU A 73 10.34 5.98 -2.27
CA LEU A 73 9.31 5.64 -3.25
C LEU A 73 9.77 4.57 -4.25
N GLU A 74 11.05 4.17 -4.21
CA GLU A 74 11.59 3.16 -5.10
C GLU A 74 11.09 1.76 -4.74
N PRO A 75 10.68 0.93 -5.72
CA PRO A 75 10.27 -0.44 -5.43
C PRO A 75 11.39 -1.28 -4.78
N ASN A 76 11.04 -1.99 -3.72
CA ASN A 76 11.87 -3.01 -3.10
C ASN A 76 11.69 -4.34 -3.84
N ALA A 77 12.70 -4.73 -4.64
CA ALA A 77 12.67 -5.96 -5.42
C ALA A 77 12.55 -7.23 -4.56
N THR A 78 13.13 -7.25 -3.36
CA THR A 78 13.04 -8.37 -2.42
C THR A 78 11.61 -8.57 -1.95
N GLU A 79 10.92 -7.49 -1.60
CA GLU A 79 9.52 -7.56 -1.18
C GLU A 79 8.58 -7.92 -2.34
N ALA A 80 8.86 -7.44 -3.55
CA ALA A 80 8.11 -7.85 -4.74
C ALA A 80 8.22 -9.37 -4.96
N GLN A 81 9.43 -9.93 -4.87
CA GLN A 81 9.65 -11.36 -5.02
C GLN A 81 8.98 -12.16 -3.90
N ARG A 82 9.10 -11.71 -2.64
CA ARG A 82 8.44 -12.35 -1.49
C ARG A 82 6.93 -12.48 -1.67
N VAL A 83 6.28 -11.41 -2.14
CA VAL A 83 4.82 -11.41 -2.39
C VAL A 83 4.45 -12.36 -3.53
N MET A 84 5.20 -12.33 -4.63
CA MET A 84 4.97 -13.22 -5.77
C MET A 84 5.12 -14.69 -5.39
N ASP A 85 6.21 -15.05 -4.72
CA ASP A 85 6.48 -16.42 -4.29
C ASP A 85 5.45 -16.90 -3.27
N GLY A 86 5.10 -16.05 -2.30
CA GLY A 86 4.14 -16.38 -1.26
C GLY A 86 2.74 -16.65 -1.82
N LEU A 87 2.25 -15.83 -2.76
CA LEU A 87 0.96 -16.05 -3.39
C LEU A 87 0.98 -17.25 -4.34
N THR A 88 2.09 -17.47 -5.04
CA THR A 88 2.28 -18.68 -5.88
C THR A 88 2.18 -19.94 -5.02
N GLN A 89 2.89 -19.98 -3.89
CA GLN A 89 2.84 -21.11 -2.97
C GLN A 89 1.44 -21.28 -2.35
N PHE A 90 0.79 -20.18 -1.95
CA PHE A 90 -0.57 -20.23 -1.41
C PHE A 90 -1.54 -20.93 -2.37
N PHE A 91 -1.48 -20.63 -3.67
CA PHE A 91 -2.33 -21.29 -4.65
C PHE A 91 -1.92 -22.74 -4.93
N ALA A 92 -0.61 -23.04 -4.92
CA ALA A 92 -0.12 -24.42 -5.06
C ALA A 92 -0.59 -25.32 -3.90
N ASP A 93 -0.70 -24.77 -2.69
CA ASP A 93 -1.17 -25.50 -1.50
C ASP A 93 -2.69 -25.74 -1.48
N MET A 94 -3.44 -25.14 -2.41
CA MET A 94 -4.89 -25.34 -2.55
C MET A 94 -5.27 -26.51 -3.47
N GLU A 95 -4.30 -27.07 -4.22
CA GLU A 95 -4.46 -28.28 -5.04
C GLU A 95 -4.36 -29.57 -4.19
#